data_AF-A0A531KJ56-F1
#
_entry.id   AF-A0A531KJ56-F1
#
_cell.length_a   1.000
_cell.length_b   1.000
_cell.length_c   1.000
_cell.angle_alpha   90.00
_cell.angle_beta   90.00
_cell.angle_gamma   90.00
#
_symmetry.space_group_name_H-M   'P 1'
#
loop_
_entity.id
_entity.type
_entity.pdbx_description
1 polymer ?
#
loop_
_entity_poly.entity_id
_entity_poly.type
_entity_poly.pdbx_seq_one_letter_code
_entity_poly.pdbx_strand_id
1 'polypeptide(L)'
;MKFVNPRNAPPSTSRIPYWDENKPAGLDGSIPPAKVLNDTQDEILKVITEAGLTPDPNDPTQLWQALQALIASIVAGESPSIEVPPGSISMFAAAGAPTGWLKCNGQAVSRIT
;
A
#
# COMPACT_ATOMS: atom_id res chain seq x y z
N MET A 1 4.46 8.80 -5.43
CA MET A 1 5.32 9.30 -6.54
C MET A 1 5.06 10.78 -6.93
N LYS A 2 6.10 11.59 -7.24
CA LYS A 2 5.97 12.94 -7.86
C LYS A 2 5.99 12.81 -9.39
N PHE A 3 5.14 13.54 -10.11
CA PHE A 3 5.13 13.53 -11.58
C PHE A 3 6.47 14.02 -12.16
N VAL A 4 7.00 13.28 -13.14
CA VAL A 4 8.24 13.61 -13.84
C VAL A 4 7.92 13.91 -15.30
N ASN A 5 8.32 15.10 -15.77
CA ASN A 5 8.12 15.52 -17.16
C ASN A 5 8.95 14.68 -18.15
N PRO A 6 8.52 14.57 -19.43
CA PRO A 6 9.27 13.87 -20.48
C PRO A 6 10.66 14.44 -20.66
N ARG A 7 11.64 13.59 -21.01
CA ARG A 7 13.04 14.04 -21.17
C ARG A 7 13.22 15.05 -22.32
N ASN A 8 12.41 14.94 -23.37
CA ASN A 8 12.42 15.82 -24.53
C ASN A 8 11.49 17.03 -24.38
N ALA A 9 10.84 17.21 -23.23
CA ALA A 9 10.04 18.41 -22.96
C ALA A 9 10.94 19.59 -22.52
N PRO A 10 10.56 20.86 -22.81
CA PRO A 10 11.26 22.02 -22.28
C PRO A 10 11.32 22.01 -20.76
N PRO A 11 12.39 22.52 -20.13
CA PRO A 11 12.48 22.64 -18.68
C PRO A 11 11.29 23.44 -18.15
N SER A 12 10.46 22.80 -17.33
CA SER A 12 9.25 23.39 -16.78
C SER A 12 8.99 22.83 -15.38
N THR A 13 8.52 23.69 -14.48
CA THR A 13 8.07 23.29 -13.13
C THR A 13 6.63 22.80 -13.13
N SER A 14 5.90 22.98 -14.22
CA SER A 14 4.52 22.54 -14.41
C SER A 14 4.47 21.15 -15.07
N ARG A 15 3.41 20.41 -14.78
CA ARG A 15 3.16 19.08 -15.35
C ARG A 15 2.98 19.16 -16.87
N ILE A 16 3.80 18.44 -17.62
CA ILE A 16 3.66 18.25 -19.07
C ILE A 16 3.30 16.77 -19.32
N PRO A 17 2.12 16.45 -19.89
CA PRO A 17 1.75 15.09 -20.23
C PRO A 17 2.72 14.45 -21.24
N TYR A 18 2.84 13.12 -21.19
CA TYR A 18 3.51 12.35 -22.25
C TYR A 18 2.64 12.37 -23.51
N TRP A 19 3.29 12.45 -24.68
CA TRP A 19 2.66 12.45 -26.00
C TRP A 19 3.22 11.32 -26.87
N ASP A 20 2.36 10.77 -27.74
CA ASP A 20 2.73 9.73 -28.68
C ASP A 20 3.52 10.29 -29.88
N GLU A 21 4.28 9.42 -30.54
CA GLU A 21 4.94 9.76 -31.81
C GLU A 21 3.89 10.04 -32.89
N ASN A 22 4.06 11.15 -33.61
CA ASN A 22 3.28 11.46 -34.79
C ASN A 22 4.21 11.50 -36.01
N LYS A 23 4.43 10.30 -36.57
CA LYS A 23 5.30 10.06 -37.72
C LYS A 23 4.91 10.86 -38.97
N PRO A 24 3.62 10.99 -39.34
CA PRO A 24 3.18 11.90 -40.42
C PRO A 24 3.52 13.38 -40.22
N ALA A 25 3.56 13.85 -38.97
CA ALA A 25 3.89 15.24 -38.63
C ALA A 25 5.38 15.46 -38.36
N GLY A 26 6.22 14.42 -38.44
CA GLY A 26 7.63 14.50 -38.09
C GLY A 26 7.90 14.82 -36.62
N LEU A 27 6.95 14.49 -35.73
CA LEU A 27 7.07 14.75 -34.30
C LEU A 27 7.46 13.47 -33.56
N ASP A 28 8.61 13.51 -32.91
CA ASP A 28 9.08 12.43 -32.05
C ASP A 28 8.20 12.32 -30.79
N GLY A 29 7.94 11.07 -30.38
CA GLY A 29 7.20 10.77 -29.16
C GLY A 29 7.96 11.20 -27.90
N SER A 30 7.25 11.24 -26.78
CA SER A 30 7.87 11.53 -25.49
C SER A 30 8.84 10.42 -25.06
N ILE A 31 9.99 10.82 -24.52
CA ILE A 31 10.98 9.88 -23.97
C ILE A 31 10.73 9.72 -22.46
N PRO A 32 10.27 8.54 -21.99
CA PRO A 32 10.05 8.30 -20.57
C PRO A 32 11.37 8.26 -19.80
N PRO A 33 11.54 9.08 -18.75
CA PRO A 33 12.63 8.94 -17.81
C PRO A 33 12.50 7.63 -17.02
N ALA A 34 13.63 6.97 -16.72
CA ALA A 34 13.67 5.73 -15.94
C ALA A 34 12.94 5.86 -14.59
N LYS A 35 12.98 7.05 -13.97
CA LYS A 35 12.28 7.33 -12.72
C LYS A 35 10.79 7.03 -12.78
N VAL A 36 10.14 7.28 -13.93
CA VAL A 36 8.69 7.04 -14.06
C VAL A 36 8.38 5.55 -13.97
N LEU A 37 9.17 4.73 -14.65
CA LEU A 37 8.98 3.29 -14.65
C LEU A 37 9.35 2.67 -13.31
N ASN A 38 10.50 3.04 -12.75
CA ASN A 38 10.97 2.51 -11.47
C ASN A 38 10.01 2.86 -10.33
N ASP A 39 9.65 4.15 -10.19
CA ASP A 39 8.73 4.56 -9.13
C ASP A 39 7.36 3.87 -9.28
N THR A 40 6.87 3.65 -10.51
CA THR A 40 5.60 2.92 -10.73
C THR A 40 5.73 1.45 -10.32
N GLN A 41 6.84 0.80 -10.68
CA GLN A 41 7.12 -0.59 -10.30
C GLN A 41 7.25 -0.72 -8.78
N ASP A 42 7.94 0.21 -8.11
CA ASP A 42 8.11 0.22 -6.65
C ASP A 42 6.77 0.40 -5.92
N GLU A 43 5.86 1.26 -6.43
CA GLU A 43 4.52 1.43 -5.84
C GLU A 43 3.69 0.14 -5.97
N ILE A 44 3.74 -0.55 -7.11
CA ILE A 44 3.07 -1.84 -7.30
C ILE A 44 3.68 -2.91 -6.38
N LEU A 45 5.01 -2.98 -6.33
CA LEU A 45 5.72 -3.91 -5.45
C LEU A 45 5.33 -3.71 -4.00
N LYS A 46 5.24 -2.44 -3.56
CA LYS A 46 4.83 -2.10 -2.20
C LYS A 46 3.43 -2.61 -1.88
N VAL A 47 2.46 -2.42 -2.77
CA VAL A 47 1.08 -2.93 -2.57
C VAL A 47 1.09 -4.46 -2.39
N ILE A 48 1.88 -5.18 -3.18
CA ILE A 48 2.00 -6.65 -3.10
C ILE A 48 2.60 -7.07 -1.75
N THR A 49 3.69 -6.41 -1.33
CA THR A 49 4.34 -6.74 -0.05
C THR A 49 3.50 -6.39 1.17
N GLU A 50 2.77 -5.28 1.15
CA GLU A 50 1.87 -4.86 2.25
C GLU A 50 0.65 -5.80 2.36
N ALA A 51 0.24 -6.42 1.26
CA ALA A 51 -0.77 -7.47 1.27
C ALA A 51 -0.25 -8.82 1.81
N GLY A 52 1.03 -8.91 2.20
CA GLY A 52 1.66 -10.13 2.70
C GLY A 52 2.00 -11.16 1.61
N LEU A 53 1.94 -10.78 0.34
CA LEU A 53 2.28 -11.66 -0.78
C LEU A 53 3.76 -11.54 -1.15
N THR A 54 4.35 -12.65 -1.60
CA THR A 54 5.74 -12.67 -2.12
C THR A 54 5.71 -12.37 -3.63
N PRO A 55 6.42 -11.33 -4.11
CA PRO A 55 6.47 -10.99 -5.53
C PRO A 55 7.01 -12.15 -6.39
N ASP A 56 6.31 -12.48 -7.49
CA ASP A 56 6.68 -13.51 -8.47
C ASP A 56 6.60 -12.91 -9.88
N PRO A 57 7.71 -12.82 -10.63
CA PRO A 57 7.71 -12.30 -11.99
C PRO A 57 6.89 -13.12 -12.99
N ASN A 58 6.51 -14.36 -12.64
CA ASN A 58 5.70 -15.23 -13.50
C ASN A 58 4.19 -15.07 -13.29
N ASP A 59 3.75 -14.34 -12.27
CA ASP A 59 2.33 -14.11 -11.99
C ASP A 59 1.94 -12.64 -12.26
N PRO A 60 1.32 -12.33 -13.41
CA PRO A 60 0.87 -10.98 -13.71
C PRO A 60 -0.39 -10.57 -12.91
N THR A 61 -0.98 -11.47 -12.12
CA THR A 61 -2.22 -11.22 -11.37
C THR A 61 -1.99 -10.78 -9.92
N GLN A 62 -0.75 -10.70 -9.46
CA GLN A 62 -0.42 -10.42 -8.05
C GLN A 62 -0.96 -9.08 -7.52
N LEU A 63 -0.97 -8.02 -8.34
CA LEU A 63 -1.56 -6.74 -7.92
C LEU A 63 -3.05 -6.89 -7.60
N TRP A 64 -3.77 -7.67 -8.40
CA TRP A 64 -5.18 -7.94 -8.18
C TRP A 64 -5.40 -8.76 -6.90
N GLN A 65 -4.62 -9.82 -6.71
CA GLN A 65 -4.66 -10.65 -5.49
C GLN A 65 -4.35 -9.81 -4.23
N ALA A 66 -3.35 -8.93 -4.30
CA ALA A 66 -2.97 -8.04 -3.21
C ALA A 66 -4.12 -7.10 -2.83
N LEU A 67 -4.79 -6.49 -3.81
CA LEU A 67 -5.96 -5.64 -3.57
C LEU A 67 -7.11 -6.42 -2.94
N GLN A 68 -7.37 -7.66 -3.38
CA GLN A 68 -8.39 -8.51 -2.76
C GLN A 68 -8.08 -8.78 -1.28
N ALA A 69 -6.82 -9.09 -0.94
CA ALA A 69 -6.40 -9.33 0.44
C ALA A 69 -6.52 -8.07 1.31
N LEU A 70 -6.08 -6.91 0.81
CA LEU A 70 -6.19 -5.63 1.51
C LEU A 70 -7.65 -5.21 1.73
N ILE A 71 -8.54 -5.44 0.76
CA ILE A 71 -9.97 -5.16 0.93
C ILE A 71 -10.58 -6.12 1.96
N ALA A 72 -10.20 -7.39 1.93
CA ALA A 72 -10.69 -8.37 2.90
C ALA A 72 -10.30 -8.00 4.33
N SER A 73 -9.07 -7.53 4.58
CA SER A 73 -8.63 -7.09 5.91
C SER A 73 -9.40 -5.85 6.40
N ILE A 74 -9.67 -4.89 5.50
CA ILE A 74 -10.51 -3.72 5.80
C ILE A 74 -11.93 -4.14 6.18
N VAL A 75 -12.55 -5.05 5.41
CA VAL A 75 -13.92 -5.53 5.67
C VAL A 75 -14.01 -6.36 6.95
N ALA A 76 -12.97 -7.13 7.26
CA ALA A 76 -12.88 -7.88 8.51
C ALA A 76 -12.69 -6.97 9.75
N GLY A 77 -12.48 -5.67 9.55
CA GLY A 77 -12.26 -4.72 10.64
C GLY A 77 -10.95 -4.99 11.39
N GLU A 78 -9.98 -5.65 10.73
CA GLU A 78 -8.66 -5.87 11.31
C GLU A 78 -7.96 -4.52 11.43
N SER A 79 -8.00 -3.96 12.63
CA SER A 79 -7.15 -2.83 12.99
C SER A 79 -5.71 -3.32 13.05
N PRO A 80 -4.72 -2.50 12.65
CA PRO A 80 -3.33 -2.87 12.83
C PRO A 80 -3.12 -3.31 14.28
N SER A 81 -2.40 -4.42 14.48
CA SER A 81 -2.11 -4.92 15.81
C SER A 81 -1.41 -3.80 16.59
N ILE A 82 -2.11 -3.22 17.55
CA ILE A 82 -1.49 -2.30 18.49
C ILE A 82 -0.58 -3.18 19.34
N GLU A 83 0.73 -3.16 19.05
CA GLU A 83 1.73 -3.81 19.87
C GLU A 83 1.78 -3.08 21.22
N VAL A 84 0.96 -3.56 22.14
CA VAL A 84 0.95 -3.10 23.52
C VAL A 84 1.59 -4.18 24.38
N PRO A 85 2.62 -3.85 25.19
CA PRO A 85 3.19 -4.81 26.11
C PRO A 85 2.11 -5.46 27.00
N PRO A 86 2.17 -6.78 27.25
CA PRO A 86 1.24 -7.44 28.16
C PRO A 86 1.19 -6.74 29.52
N GLY A 87 -0.03 -6.52 30.04
CA GLY A 87 -0.26 -5.85 31.31
C GLY A 87 -0.51 -4.33 31.24
N SER A 88 -0.46 -3.74 30.04
CA SER A 88 -0.83 -2.33 29.86
C SER A 88 -2.33 -2.10 30.04
N ILE A 89 -2.71 -0.95 30.61
CA ILE A 89 -4.10 -0.55 30.82
C ILE A 89 -4.42 0.60 29.88
N SER A 90 -5.53 0.50 29.14
CA SER A 90 -6.03 1.57 28.27
C SER A 90 -7.51 1.83 28.49
N MET A 91 -7.94 3.09 28.32
CA MET A 91 -9.36 3.46 28.37
C MET A 91 -10.02 3.11 27.03
N PHE A 92 -11.16 2.42 27.08
CA PHE A 92 -11.91 2.03 25.88
C PHE A 92 -13.38 2.45 26.00
N ALA A 93 -13.88 3.20 25.02
CA ALA A 93 -15.21 3.80 25.03
C ALA A 93 -16.28 2.91 24.38
N ALA A 94 -16.26 1.61 24.66
CA ALA A 94 -17.33 0.69 24.26
C ALA A 94 -17.61 -0.36 25.36
N ALA A 95 -18.79 -0.99 25.31
CA ALA A 95 -19.26 -1.92 26.35
C ALA A 95 -18.51 -3.28 26.36
N GLY A 96 -17.99 -3.73 25.22
CA GLY A 96 -17.18 -4.94 25.08
C GLY A 96 -15.68 -4.61 25.09
N ALA A 97 -14.84 -5.49 25.63
CA ALA A 97 -13.40 -5.35 25.44
C ALA A 97 -13.04 -5.67 23.97
N PRO A 98 -12.09 -4.96 23.36
CA PRO A 98 -11.61 -5.30 22.03
C PRO A 98 -10.90 -6.66 22.03
N THR A 99 -10.83 -7.30 20.87
CA THR A 99 -10.14 -8.60 20.69
C THR A 99 -8.70 -8.52 21.20
N GLY A 100 -8.29 -9.52 21.98
CA GLY A 100 -6.96 -9.58 22.59
C GLY A 100 -6.80 -8.80 23.91
N TRP A 101 -7.85 -8.11 24.38
CA TRP A 101 -7.83 -7.39 25.65
C TRP A 101 -8.72 -8.04 26.71
N LEU A 102 -8.29 -7.96 27.97
CA LEU A 102 -9.08 -8.38 29.13
C LEU A 102 -9.69 -7.17 29.83
N LYS A 103 -10.95 -7.29 30.26
CA LYS A 103 -11.57 -6.25 31.10
C LYS A 103 -10.88 -6.23 32.46
N CYS A 104 -10.56 -5.04 32.97
CA CYS A 104 -10.05 -4.85 34.33
C CYS A 104 -11.17 -4.94 35.38
N ASN A 105 -11.88 -6.08 35.44
CA ASN A 105 -13.05 -6.31 36.29
C ASN A 105 -12.81 -7.28 37.46
N GLY A 106 -11.55 -7.68 37.70
CA GLY A 106 -11.18 -8.60 38.77
C GLY A 106 -11.54 -10.08 38.52
N GLN A 107 -11.94 -10.45 37.30
CA GLN A 107 -12.14 -11.86 36.95
C GLN A 107 -10.84 -12.66 37.05
N ALA A 108 -10.93 -13.92 37.51
CA ALA A 108 -9.80 -14.83 37.53
C ALA A 108 -9.35 -15.13 36.09
N VAL A 109 -8.05 -14.99 35.84
CA VAL A 109 -7.42 -15.27 34.54
C VAL A 109 -6.57 -16.52 34.69
N SER A 110 -6.75 -17.51 33.81
CA SER A 110 -5.91 -18.71 33.80
C SER A 110 -4.46 -18.33 33.50
N ARG A 111 -3.53 -18.87 34.28
CA ARG A 111 -2.08 -18.72 34.11
C ARG A 111 -1.40 -20.02 33.72
N ILE A 112 -2.20 -21.05 33.45
CA ILE A 112 -1.71 -22.38 33.12
C ILE A 112 -1.65 -22.45 31.60
N THR A 113 -0.44 -22.71 31.08
CA THR A 113 -0.10 -22.81 29.66
C THR A 113 -0.66 -24.09 29.04
#